data_AF-A0A0J5K0S2-F1
#
_entry.id   AF-A0A0J5K0S2-F1
#
_cell.length_a   1.000
_cell.length_b   1.000
_cell.length_c   1.000
_cell.angle_alpha   90.00
_cell.angle_beta   90.00
_cell.angle_gamma   90.00
#
_symmetry.space_group_name_H-M   'P 1'
#
loop_
_entity.id
_entity.type
_entity.pdbx_description
1 polymer ?
#
loop_
_entity_poly.entity_id
_entity_poly.type
_entity_poly.pdbx_seq_one_letter_code
_entity_poly.pdbx_strand_id
1 'polypeptide(L)'
;TRGEIAHLVIDSTGLKVFGEGEWKVKKHGKERRRIWRKLHLAVDSNTHEIICADLSLNNVTDSEAFPGLIRQTHRKIRAASADGAYDTRLCHDELRRKKISAL
;
A
#
# COMPACT_ATOMS: atom_id res chain seq x y z
N THR A 1 -14.38 19.17 -7.97
CA THR A 1 -13.85 17.94 -7.32
C THR A 1 -13.12 17.11 -8.36
N ARG A 2 -12.07 16.34 -7.98
CA ARG A 2 -11.19 15.57 -8.90
C ARG A 2 -11.86 14.36 -9.62
N GLY A 3 -13.19 14.31 -9.71
CA GLY A 3 -13.93 13.26 -10.44
C GLY A 3 -13.82 11.83 -9.85
N GLU A 4 -14.49 10.91 -10.54
CA GLU A 4 -14.46 9.46 -10.29
C GLU A 4 -13.13 8.85 -10.78
N ILE A 5 -12.65 7.82 -10.07
CA ILE A 5 -11.49 7.01 -10.47
C ILE A 5 -12.02 5.80 -11.24
N ALA A 6 -11.67 5.71 -12.52
CA ALA A 6 -12.14 4.62 -13.36
C ALA A 6 -11.49 3.28 -12.95
N HIS A 7 -10.20 3.29 -12.65
CA HIS A 7 -9.45 2.09 -12.31
C HIS A 7 -8.28 2.40 -11.38
N LEU A 8 -8.24 1.69 -10.26
CA LEU A 8 -7.22 1.84 -9.22
C LEU A 8 -6.32 0.61 -9.20
N VAL A 9 -5.02 0.78 -9.39
CA VAL A 9 -4.03 -0.31 -9.33
C VAL A 9 -3.33 -0.24 -7.98
N ILE A 10 -3.28 -1.36 -7.27
CA ILE A 10 -2.68 -1.47 -5.95
C ILE A 10 -1.51 -2.43 -5.98
N ASP A 11 -0.41 -2.01 -5.37
CA ASP A 11 0.77 -2.84 -5.17
C ASP A 11 1.48 -2.46 -3.86
N SER A 12 2.35 -3.33 -3.36
CA SER A 12 3.21 -3.06 -2.22
C SER A 12 4.68 -3.25 -2.56
N THR A 13 5.55 -2.49 -1.91
CA THR A 13 7.00 -2.63 -2.07
C THR A 13 7.73 -2.54 -0.75
N GLY A 14 8.85 -3.26 -0.65
CA GLY A 14 9.74 -3.18 0.51
C GLY A 14 10.54 -1.88 0.52
N LEU A 15 10.34 -1.06 1.54
CA LEU A 15 11.10 0.15 1.78
C LEU A 15 12.17 -0.09 2.84
N LYS A 16 13.44 0.08 2.46
CA LYS A 16 14.54 0.05 3.42
C LYS A 16 14.66 1.37 4.15
N VAL A 17 14.51 1.36 5.47
CA VAL A 17 14.62 2.57 6.30
C VAL A 17 16.06 2.71 6.80
N PHE A 18 16.75 3.73 6.29
CA PHE A 18 18.07 4.11 6.78
C PHE A 18 17.92 5.13 7.92
N GLY A 19 18.64 4.91 9.02
CA GLY A 19 18.73 5.85 10.13
C GLY A 19 20.16 6.00 10.62
N GLU A 20 20.37 6.78 11.68
CA GLU A 20 21.68 7.02 12.31
C GLU A 20 22.44 5.72 12.60
N GLY A 21 21.70 4.65 12.94
CA GLY A 21 22.24 3.31 13.16
C GLY A 21 22.95 2.73 11.95
N GLU A 22 22.41 2.84 10.72
CA GLU A 22 23.09 2.28 9.54
C GLU A 22 24.35 3.07 9.15
N TRP A 23 24.33 4.40 9.32
CA TRP A 23 25.52 5.23 9.12
C TRP A 23 26.60 4.94 10.16
N LYS A 24 26.22 4.83 11.44
CA LYS A 24 27.13 4.46 12.53
C LYS A 24 27.62 3.01 12.41
N VAL A 25 26.81 2.06 11.95
CA VAL A 25 27.24 0.67 11.64
C VAL A 25 28.32 0.70 10.57
N LYS A 26 28.10 1.45 9.48
CA LYS A 26 29.08 1.59 8.38
C LYS A 26 30.39 2.24 8.84
N LYS A 27 30.35 3.15 9.82
CA LYS A 27 31.51 3.92 10.29
C LYS A 27 32.23 3.33 11.50
N HIS A 28 31.52 2.69 12.42
CA HIS A 28 32.03 2.31 13.74
C HIS A 28 31.72 0.85 14.11
N GLY A 29 31.11 0.05 13.23
CA GLY A 29 30.92 -1.40 13.41
C GLY A 29 29.95 -1.82 14.54
N LYS A 30 29.39 -0.87 15.30
CA LYS A 30 28.39 -1.18 16.34
C LYS A 30 27.04 -1.45 15.69
N GLU A 31 26.59 -2.71 15.77
CA GLU A 31 25.33 -3.18 15.20
C GLU A 31 24.10 -2.41 15.69
N ARG A 32 23.34 -1.85 14.75
CA ARG A 32 21.89 -1.68 14.86
C ARG A 32 21.25 -2.42 13.69
N ARG A 33 20.22 -3.22 13.98
CA ARG A 33 19.51 -4.07 13.00
C ARG A 33 18.91 -3.23 11.86
N ARG A 34 19.06 -3.69 10.61
CA ARG A 34 18.39 -3.11 9.42
C ARG A 34 16.87 -3.19 9.59
N ILE A 35 16.16 -2.09 9.31
CA ILE A 35 14.69 -2.03 9.41
C ILE A 35 14.12 -1.88 8.02
N TRP A 36 13.23 -2.80 7.65
CA TRP A 36 12.38 -2.68 6.46
C TRP A 36 10.97 -2.28 6.90
N ARG A 37 10.24 -1.66 5.98
CA ARG A 37 8.80 -1.39 6.05
C ARG A 37 8.18 -1.80 4.72
N LYS A 38 6.87 -2.02 4.69
CA LYS A 38 6.15 -2.18 3.43
C LYS A 38 5.42 -0.89 3.11
N LEU A 39 5.63 -0.36 1.91
CA LEU A 39 4.90 0.76 1.35
C LEU A 39 3.83 0.22 0.43
N HIS A 40 2.56 0.48 0.75
CA HIS A 40 1.41 0.14 -0.07
C HIS A 40 0.98 1.38 -0.85
N LEU A 41 0.82 1.27 -2.16
CA LEU A 41 0.39 2.37 -3.02
C LEU A 41 -0.86 1.97 -3.79
N ALA A 42 -1.79 2.92 -3.92
CA ALA A 42 -2.94 2.80 -4.80
C ALA A 42 -2.92 3.96 -5.79
N VAL A 43 -2.80 3.65 -7.08
CA VAL A 43 -2.55 4.62 -8.16
C VAL A 43 -3.70 4.58 -9.16
N ASP A 44 -4.16 5.75 -9.60
CA ASP A 44 -5.12 5.86 -10.70
C ASP A 44 -4.40 5.50 -12.01
N SER A 45 -4.86 4.46 -12.71
CA SER A 45 -4.17 3.96 -13.91
C SER A 45 -4.18 4.93 -15.09
N ASN A 46 -5.08 5.91 -15.09
CA ASN A 46 -5.21 6.87 -16.20
C ASN A 46 -4.35 8.11 -15.99
N THR A 47 -4.32 8.62 -14.75
CA THR A 47 -3.64 9.89 -14.43
C THR A 47 -2.27 9.67 -13.80
N HIS A 48 -1.99 8.45 -13.37
CA HIS A 48 -0.79 8.08 -12.60
C HIS A 48 -0.67 8.82 -11.26
N GLU A 49 -1.76 9.40 -10.77
CA GLU A 49 -1.80 10.02 -9.45
C GLU A 49 -1.85 8.97 -8.36
N ILE A 50 -1.03 9.14 -7.32
CA ILE A 50 -1.15 8.37 -6.09
C ILE A 50 -2.42 8.83 -5.36
N ILE A 51 -3.36 7.91 -5.16
CA ILE A 51 -4.66 8.18 -4.52
C ILE A 51 -4.62 7.84 -3.03
N CYS A 52 -3.98 6.73 -2.68
CA CYS A 52 -3.79 6.29 -1.30
C CYS A 52 -2.37 5.77 -1.13
N ALA A 53 -1.81 5.96 0.06
CA ALA A 53 -0.51 5.42 0.43
C ALA A 53 -0.53 5.05 1.90
N ASP A 54 -0.01 3.87 2.24
CA ASP A 54 0.12 3.43 3.62
C ASP A 54 1.47 2.76 3.85
N LEU A 55 2.03 2.91 5.06
CA LEU A 55 3.32 2.34 5.43
C LEU A 55 3.13 1.41 6.63
N SER A 56 3.33 0.12 6.42
CA SER A 56 3.13 -0.91 7.44
C SER A 56 4.46 -1.50 7.93
N LEU A 57 4.40 -2.23 9.04
CA LEU A 57 5.50 -3.09 9.50
C LEU A 57 5.62 -4.33 8.60
N ASN A 58 6.80 -4.95 8.52
CA ASN A 58 6.99 -6.12 7.65
C ASN A 58 6.17 -7.35 8.05
N ASN A 59 5.73 -7.43 9.31
CA ASN A 59 4.89 -8.51 9.79
C ASN A 59 3.40 -8.30 9.49
N VAL A 60 3.04 -7.16 8.90
CA VAL A 60 1.69 -6.89 8.39
C VAL A 60 1.62 -7.41 6.96
N THR A 61 0.63 -8.24 6.69
CA THR A 61 0.34 -8.74 5.34
C THR A 61 -0.33 -7.66 4.51
N ASP A 62 -0.26 -7.80 3.18
CA ASP A 62 -0.80 -6.81 2.26
C ASP A 62 -2.33 -6.72 2.39
N SER A 63 -2.96 -7.86 2.62
CA SER A 63 -4.38 -7.97 2.95
C SER A 63 -4.77 -7.29 4.28
N GLU A 64 -3.93 -7.34 5.31
CA GLU A 64 -4.21 -6.65 6.59
C GLU A 64 -4.09 -5.13 6.47
N ALA A 65 -3.17 -4.63 5.63
CA ALA A 65 -3.01 -3.19 5.38
C ALA A 65 -4.11 -2.63 4.47
N PHE A 66 -4.69 -3.47 3.60
CA PHE A 66 -5.62 -3.06 2.56
C PHE A 66 -6.83 -2.23 3.02
N PRO A 67 -7.57 -2.59 4.10
CA PRO A 67 -8.68 -1.78 4.58
C PRO A 67 -8.26 -0.36 4.99
N GLY A 68 -7.08 -0.23 5.61
CA GLY A 68 -6.51 1.05 6.00
C GLY A 68 -6.18 1.92 4.78
N LEU A 69 -5.58 1.31 3.76
CA LEU A 69 -5.22 1.95 2.49
C LEU A 69 -6.46 2.44 1.72
N ILE A 70 -7.40 1.55 1.39
CA ILE A 70 -8.49 1.87 0.45
C ILE A 70 -9.50 2.86 1.03
N ARG A 71 -9.58 2.97 2.36
CA ARG A 71 -10.50 3.89 3.04
C ARG A 71 -10.03 5.34 3.08
N GLN A 72 -8.77 5.62 2.76
CA GLN A 72 -8.21 6.99 2.78
C GLN A 72 -8.90 7.93 1.78
N THR A 73 -9.43 7.39 0.68
CA THR A 73 -10.16 8.18 -0.33
C THR A 73 -11.67 8.03 -0.23
N HIS A 74 -12.39 9.15 -0.32
CA HIS A 74 -13.85 9.17 -0.47
C HIS A 74 -14.29 9.29 -1.93
N ARG A 75 -13.34 9.37 -2.88
CA ARG A 75 -13.67 9.38 -4.31
C ARG A 75 -14.31 8.05 -4.69
N LYS A 76 -15.27 8.10 -5.60
CA LYS A 76 -15.86 6.90 -6.20
C LYS A 76 -14.78 6.20 -7.04
N ILE A 77 -14.62 4.90 -6.83
CA ILE A 77 -13.71 4.04 -7.58
C ILE A 77 -14.57 2.99 -8.27
N ARG A 78 -14.46 2.87 -9.60
CA ARG A 78 -15.28 1.93 -10.37
C ARG A 78 -14.72 0.51 -10.29
N ALA A 79 -13.42 0.37 -10.48
CA ALA A 79 -12.73 -0.92 -10.45
C ALA A 79 -11.34 -0.83 -9.81
N ALA A 80 -10.86 -1.94 -9.29
CA ALA A 80 -9.51 -2.06 -8.73
C ALA A 80 -8.86 -3.39 -9.14
N SER A 81 -7.55 -3.32 -9.41
CA SER A 81 -6.70 -4.49 -9.64
C SER A 81 -5.56 -4.49 -8.61
N ALA A 82 -5.16 -5.68 -8.18
CA ALA A 82 -4.04 -5.87 -7.28
C ALA A 82 -3.39 -7.24 -7.56
N ASP A 83 -2.18 -7.45 -7.02
CA ASP A 83 -1.53 -8.75 -7.14
C ASP A 83 -2.19 -9.82 -6.24
N GLY A 84 -1.70 -11.06 -6.33
CA GLY A 84 -2.22 -12.18 -5.56
C GLY A 84 -2.08 -12.02 -4.03
N ALA A 85 -1.25 -11.11 -3.52
CA ALA A 85 -1.12 -10.87 -2.09
C ALA A 85 -2.37 -10.17 -1.50
N TYR A 86 -3.18 -9.54 -2.35
CA TYR A 86 -4.47 -8.95 -2.02
C TYR A 86 -5.67 -9.84 -2.36
N ASP A 87 -5.45 -11.03 -2.93
CA ASP A 87 -6.54 -11.96 -3.27
C ASP A 87 -7.02 -12.75 -2.03
N THR A 88 -7.63 -12.03 -1.09
CA THR A 88 -8.21 -12.60 0.12
C THR A 88 -9.65 -12.17 0.32
N ARG A 89 -10.41 -13.00 1.05
CA ARG A 89 -11.80 -12.69 1.38
C ARG A 89 -11.95 -11.31 2.05
N LEU A 90 -10.98 -10.93 2.89
CA LEU A 90 -10.96 -9.63 3.57
C LEU A 90 -10.91 -8.47 2.56
N CYS A 91 -10.01 -8.55 1.58
CA CYS A 91 -9.90 -7.54 0.53
C CYS A 91 -11.16 -7.48 -0.33
N HIS A 92 -11.69 -8.64 -0.74
CA HIS A 92 -12.94 -8.73 -1.50
C HIS A 92 -14.14 -8.14 -0.74
N ASP A 93 -14.22 -8.37 0.57
CA ASP A 93 -15.26 -7.78 1.42
C ASP A 93 -15.14 -6.26 1.51
N GLU A 94 -13.93 -5.70 1.60
CA GLU A 94 -13.70 -4.25 1.58
C GLU A 94 -14.05 -3.62 0.23
N LEU A 95 -13.67 -4.25 -0.89
CA LEU A 95 -14.03 -3.81 -2.23
C LEU A 95 -15.55 -3.78 -2.41
N ARG A 96 -16.24 -4.85 -1.97
CA ARG A 96 -17.72 -4.91 -1.97
C ARG A 96 -18.35 -3.80 -1.14
N ARG A 97 -17.84 -3.52 0.08
CA ARG A 97 -18.34 -2.44 0.94
C ARG A 97 -18.25 -1.07 0.25
N LYS A 98 -17.17 -0.82 -0.49
CA LYS A 98 -16.98 0.42 -1.26
C LYS A 98 -17.62 0.40 -2.65
N LYS A 99 -18.30 -0.68 -3.03
CA LYS A 99 -18.94 -0.90 -4.35
C LYS A 99 -17.93 -0.79 -5.51
N ILE A 100 -16.73 -1.33 -5.29
CA ILE A 100 -15.65 -1.40 -6.27
C ILE A 100 -15.65 -2.79 -6.91
N SER A 101 -15.52 -2.84 -8.24
CA SER A 101 -15.35 -4.12 -8.94
C SER A 101 -13.89 -4.59 -8.85
N ALA A 102 -13.66 -5.83 -8.44
CA ALA A 102 -12.33 -6.45 -8.58
C ALA A 102 -12.14 -6.90 -10.03
N LEU A 103 -10.95 -6.68 -10.59
CA LEU A 103 -10.55 -7.11 -11.94
C LEU A 103 -9.45 -8.17 -11.89
#